data_AF-A0A7S2TGM4-F1
#
_entry.id   AF-A0A7S2TGM4-F1
#
_cell.length_a   1.000
_cell.length_b   1.000
_cell.length_c   1.000
_cell.angle_alpha   90.00
_cell.angle_beta   90.00
_cell.angle_gamma   90.00
#
_symmetry.space_group_name_H-M   'P 1'
#
loop_
_entity.id
_entity.type
_entity.pdbx_description
1 polymer ?
#
loop_
_entity_poly.entity_id
_entity_poly.type
_entity_poly.pdbx_seq_one_letter_code
_entity_poly.pdbx_strand_id
1 'polypeptide(L)'
;EKKDEVEAEINSRCFICRMGHQVFDQDMNHKGFHYHIAVEHNIWAYVYMKYYILNKAEKEPERLSNVELYVSKILLEGDSKMWQIIPRGRTLHLPPQDAPVSGANNERDDEDSEDEG
;
A
#
# COMPACT_ATOMS: atom_id res chain seq x y z
N GLU A 1 12.41 3.70 -25.24
CA GLU A 1 12.58 2.38 -24.57
C GLU A 1 12.78 2.52 -23.06
N LYS A 2 13.98 2.76 -22.52
CA LYS A 2 14.17 2.83 -21.04
C LYS A 2 13.29 3.84 -20.30
N LYS A 3 13.02 5.01 -20.89
CA LYS A 3 12.14 6.02 -20.27
C LYS A 3 10.69 5.54 -20.20
N ASP A 4 10.22 4.94 -21.29
CA ASP A 4 8.83 4.48 -21.44
C ASP A 4 8.55 3.28 -20.52
N GLU A 5 9.54 2.41 -20.33
CA GLU A 5 9.49 1.31 -19.36
C GLU A 5 9.38 1.81 -17.92
N VAL A 6 10.18 2.82 -17.55
CA VAL A 6 10.14 3.44 -16.21
C VAL A 6 8.80 4.14 -15.99
N GLU A 7 8.28 4.83 -17.00
CA GLU A 7 7.00 5.53 -16.93
C GLU A 7 5.82 4.54 -16.80
N ALA A 8 5.85 3.43 -17.54
CA ALA A 8 4.89 2.34 -17.40
C ALA A 8 4.96 1.66 -16.02
N GLU A 9 6.16 1.50 -15.45
CA GLU A 9 6.34 0.91 -14.13
C GLU A 9 5.84 1.84 -13.01
N ILE A 10 6.05 3.16 -13.13
CA ILE A 10 5.51 4.16 -12.21
C ILE A 10 3.98 4.17 -12.23
N ASN A 11 3.40 4.05 -13.42
CA ASN A 11 1.96 4.12 -13.60
C ASN A 11 1.24 2.81 -13.27
N SER A 12 1.94 1.67 -13.21
CA SER A 12 1.31 0.36 -13.02
C SER A 12 1.23 -0.11 -11.57
N ARG A 13 2.04 0.42 -10.65
CA ARG A 13 2.10 -0.03 -9.24
C ARG A 13 2.42 1.10 -8.26
N CYS A 14 1.91 0.99 -7.05
CA CYS A 14 2.19 1.96 -6.00
C CYS A 14 3.66 1.89 -5.54
N PHE A 15 4.32 3.05 -5.46
CA PHE A 15 5.72 3.14 -5.01
C PHE A 15 5.93 2.67 -3.56
N ILE A 16 4.95 2.91 -2.69
CA ILE A 16 5.01 2.64 -1.25
C ILE A 16 4.72 1.16 -0.95
N CYS A 17 3.54 0.67 -1.33
CA CYS A 17 3.10 -0.69 -0.97
C CYS A 17 3.41 -1.76 -2.03
N ARG A 18 3.81 -1.38 -3.25
CA ARG A 18 4.10 -2.26 -4.39
C ARG A 18 2.90 -3.01 -4.98
N MET A 19 1.68 -2.68 -4.56
CA MET A 19 0.45 -3.24 -5.15
C MET A 19 0.18 -2.64 -6.53
N GLY A 20 -0.26 -3.48 -7.47
CA GLY A 20 -0.62 -3.07 -8.83
C GLY A 20 -1.93 -2.28 -8.88
N HIS A 21 -2.09 -1.40 -9.87
CA HIS A 21 -3.29 -0.58 -10.03
C HIS A 21 -4.58 -1.41 -10.16
N GLN A 22 -4.49 -2.59 -10.79
CA GLN A 22 -5.66 -3.44 -11.04
C GLN A 22 -6.39 -3.82 -9.74
N VAL A 23 -5.66 -3.97 -8.63
CA VAL A 23 -6.23 -4.32 -7.32
C VAL A 23 -7.16 -3.21 -6.80
N PHE A 24 -6.90 -1.96 -7.18
CA PHE A 24 -7.70 -0.80 -6.76
C PHE A 24 -8.84 -0.48 -7.72
N ASP A 25 -8.68 -0.82 -9.00
CA ASP A 25 -9.73 -0.60 -10.00
C ASP A 25 -10.87 -1.63 -9.86
N GLN A 26 -10.58 -2.79 -9.24
CA GLN A 26 -11.58 -3.81 -8.89
C GLN A 26 -12.28 -3.55 -7.55
N ASP A 27 -11.86 -2.54 -6.78
CA ASP A 27 -12.42 -2.26 -5.45
C ASP A 27 -13.79 -1.57 -5.54
N MET A 28 -14.76 -2.12 -4.79
CA MET A 28 -16.14 -1.65 -4.69
C MET A 28 -16.26 -0.28 -4.00
N ASN A 29 -15.22 0.16 -3.29
CA ASN A 29 -15.19 1.50 -2.68
C ASN A 29 -14.91 2.63 -3.70
N HIS A 30 -14.64 2.30 -4.97
CA HIS A 30 -14.60 3.21 -6.14
C HIS A 30 -13.67 4.42 -6.05
N LYS A 31 -12.71 4.46 -5.12
CA LYS A 31 -11.73 5.56 -5.06
C LYS A 31 -10.62 5.39 -6.11
N GLY A 32 -10.33 4.14 -6.50
CA GLY A 32 -9.38 3.79 -7.56
C GLY A 32 -7.91 4.05 -7.23
N PHE A 33 -7.03 3.64 -8.15
CA PHE A 33 -5.58 3.75 -7.96
C PHE A 33 -5.08 5.20 -7.81
N HIS A 34 -5.71 6.15 -8.51
CA HIS A 34 -5.34 7.57 -8.42
C HIS A 34 -5.54 8.15 -7.01
N TYR A 35 -6.66 7.84 -6.35
CA TYR A 35 -6.86 8.25 -4.97
C TYR A 35 -5.82 7.61 -4.04
N HIS A 36 -5.52 6.33 -4.25
CA HIS A 36 -4.54 5.61 -3.46
C HIS A 36 -3.17 6.29 -3.48
N ILE A 37 -2.64 6.64 -4.66
CA ILE A 37 -1.32 7.31 -4.75
C ILE A 37 -1.36 8.79 -4.35
N ALA A 38 -2.50 9.47 -4.50
CA ALA A 38 -2.60 10.90 -4.22
C ALA A 38 -2.88 11.22 -2.74
N VAL A 39 -3.65 10.35 -2.06
CA VAL A 39 -4.18 10.61 -0.71
C VAL A 39 -3.58 9.65 0.31
N GLU A 40 -3.59 8.35 0.06
CA GLU A 40 -3.16 7.35 1.06
C GLU A 40 -1.65 7.18 1.07
N HIS A 41 -1.08 6.91 -0.10
CA HIS A 41 0.33 6.63 -0.32
C HIS A 41 1.02 7.76 -1.09
N ASN A 42 0.65 8.99 -0.75
CA ASN A 42 1.31 10.18 -1.25
C ASN A 42 2.78 10.19 -0.83
N ILE A 43 3.70 10.11 -1.79
CA ILE A 43 5.15 10.01 -1.54
C ILE A 43 5.65 11.20 -0.71
N TRP A 44 5.15 12.40 -0.99
CA TRP A 44 5.58 13.62 -0.29
C TRP A 44 5.15 13.64 1.17
N ALA A 45 4.03 12.99 1.51
CA ALA A 45 3.60 12.86 2.90
C ALA A 45 4.62 12.06 3.73
N TYR A 46 5.27 11.03 3.17
CA TYR A 46 6.32 10.27 3.86
C TYR A 46 7.60 11.10 4.07
N VAL A 47 8.00 11.89 3.06
CA VAL A 47 9.15 12.80 3.16
C VAL A 47 8.90 13.85 4.23
N TYR A 48 7.72 14.47 4.21
CA TYR A 48 7.31 15.44 5.21
C TYR A 48 7.25 14.83 6.61
N MET A 49 6.64 13.66 6.76
CA MET A 49 6.55 12.93 8.03
C MET A 49 7.94 12.67 8.63
N LYS A 50 8.90 12.20 7.83
CA LYS A 50 10.28 11.96 8.28
C LYS A 50 10.89 13.24 8.84
N TYR A 51 10.83 14.34 8.07
CA TYR A 51 11.38 15.63 8.49
C TYR A 51 10.69 16.15 9.75
N TYR A 52 9.35 16.11 9.78
CA TYR A 52 8.53 16.57 10.89
C TYR A 52 8.87 15.82 12.19
N ILE A 53 8.93 14.49 12.16
CA ILE A 53 9.21 13.66 13.34
C ILE A 53 10.64 13.89 13.84
N LEU A 54 11.63 13.95 12.95
CA LEU A 54 13.03 14.18 13.36
C LEU A 54 13.20 15.57 13.99
N ASN A 55 12.64 16.61 13.39
CA ASN A 55 12.70 17.97 13.94
C ASN A 55 11.95 18.07 15.28
N LYS A 56 10.80 17.40 15.43
CA LYS A 56 10.04 17.36 16.68
C LYS A 56 10.79 16.59 17.77
N ALA A 57 11.45 15.49 17.42
CA ALA A 57 12.27 14.72 18.35
C ALA A 57 13.50 15.51 18.85
N GLU A 58 14.04 16.40 18.02
CA GLU A 58 15.14 17.30 18.41
C GLU A 58 14.66 18.46 19.29
N LYS A 59 13.55 19.11 18.95
CA LYS A 59 13.12 20.36 19.58
C LYS A 59 12.13 20.22 20.73
N GLU A 60 11.24 19.23 20.65
CA GLU A 60 10.09 19.04 21.55
C GLU A 60 9.86 17.54 21.85
N PRO A 61 10.88 16.80 22.35
CA PRO A 61 10.81 15.35 22.54
C PRO A 61 9.68 14.89 23.47
N GLU A 62 9.33 15.69 24.48
CA GLU A 62 8.24 15.44 25.44
C GLU A 62 6.84 15.53 24.81
N ARG A 63 6.72 16.12 23.62
CA ARG A 63 5.46 16.27 22.87
C ARG A 63 5.27 15.21 21.79
N LEU A 64 6.18 14.25 21.68
CA LEU A 64 5.99 13.10 20.81
C LEU A 64 4.85 12.23 21.35
N SER A 65 3.87 11.95 20.49
CA SER A 65 2.93 10.86 20.73
C SER A 65 3.66 9.52 20.72
N ASN A 66 3.03 8.49 21.29
CA ASN A 66 3.62 7.14 21.32
C ASN A 66 3.97 6.60 19.92
N VAL A 67 3.15 6.92 18.91
CA VAL A 67 3.40 6.52 17.52
C VAL A 67 4.59 7.27 16.93
N GLU A 68 4.65 8.59 17.12
CA GLU A 68 5.80 9.39 16.65
C GLU A 68 7.09 8.98 17.35
N LEU A 69 7.04 8.65 18.64
CA LEU A 69 8.18 8.15 19.41
C LEU A 69 8.67 6.79 18.90
N TYR A 70 7.76 5.90 18.53
CA TYR A 70 8.13 4.63 17.91
C TYR A 70 8.81 4.85 16.55
N VAL A 71 8.22 5.69 15.71
CA VAL A 71 8.76 6.02 14.39
C VAL A 71 10.10 6.75 14.50
N SER A 72 10.26 7.68 15.44
CA SER A 72 11.50 8.44 15.62
C SER A 72 12.68 7.54 15.97
N LYS A 73 12.47 6.52 16.83
CA LYS A 73 13.49 5.51 17.14
C LYS A 73 13.97 4.79 15.88
N ILE A 74 13.05 4.37 15.02
CA ILE A 74 13.38 3.69 13.76
C ILE A 74 14.12 4.64 12.80
N LEU A 75 13.69 5.90 12.71
CA LEU A 75 14.33 6.88 11.82
C LEU A 75 15.76 7.25 12.28
N LEU A 76 16.02 7.27 13.60
CA LEU A 76 17.34 7.54 14.16
C LEU A 76 18.34 6.38 13.96
N GLU A 77 17.85 5.15 13.75
CA GLU A 77 18.68 4.01 13.32
C GLU A 77 19.11 4.10 11.84
N GLY A 78 18.63 5.11 11.11
CA GLY A 78 18.97 5.40 9.73
C GLY A 78 18.02 4.78 8.70
N ASP A 79 18.22 5.16 7.44
CA ASP A 79 17.28 4.84 6.34
C ASP A 79 17.13 3.33 6.06
N SER A 80 18.11 2.53 6.47
CA SER A 80 18.07 1.07 6.34
C SER A 80 16.94 0.39 7.12
N LYS A 81 16.34 1.07 8.11
CA LYS A 81 15.27 0.54 8.96
C LYS A 81 13.90 1.09 8.61
N MET A 82 13.83 2.06 7.71
CA MET A 82 12.58 2.71 7.27
C MET A 82 11.57 1.70 6.71
N TRP A 83 12.03 0.58 6.12
CA TRP A 83 11.13 -0.45 5.60
C TRP A 83 10.21 -1.08 6.66
N GLN A 84 10.54 -0.99 7.95
CA GLN A 84 9.71 -1.52 9.04
C GLN A 84 8.39 -0.75 9.22
N ILE A 85 8.36 0.53 8.83
CA ILE A 85 7.19 1.41 8.98
C ILE A 85 6.43 1.63 7.67
N ILE A 86 6.90 1.03 6.56
CA ILE A 86 6.25 1.16 5.24
C ILE A 86 5.24 0.02 5.04
N PRO A 87 3.99 0.32 4.65
CA PRO A 87 2.94 -0.70 4.50
C PRO A 87 3.10 -1.52 3.20
N ARG A 88 4.04 -2.47 3.18
CA ARG A 88 4.24 -3.37 2.03
C ARG A 88 3.08 -4.34 1.86
N GLY A 89 2.58 -4.46 0.63
CA GLY A 89 1.50 -5.40 0.27
C GLY A 89 0.16 -5.14 0.96
N ARG A 90 -0.01 -3.99 1.61
CA ARG A 90 -1.20 -3.65 2.37
C ARG A 90 -1.55 -2.18 2.24
N THR A 91 -2.82 -1.87 2.43
CA THR A 91 -3.36 -0.51 2.45
C THR A 91 -4.38 -0.41 3.57
N LEU A 92 -4.92 0.79 3.80
CA LEU A 92 -5.96 0.98 4.81
C LEU A 92 -7.32 0.41 4.35
N HIS A 93 -7.61 0.47 3.05
CA HIS A 93 -8.96 0.19 2.52
C HIS A 93 -9.11 -1.20 1.92
N LEU A 94 -8.01 -1.88 1.59
CA LEU A 94 -8.07 -3.25 1.09
C LEU A 94 -7.73 -4.24 2.20
N PRO A 95 -8.44 -5.38 2.28
CA PRO A 95 -8.04 -6.45 3.16
C PRO A 95 -6.63 -6.94 2.78
N PRO A 96 -5.89 -7.55 3.72
CA PRO A 96 -4.63 -8.22 3.40
C PRO A 96 -4.86 -9.20 2.24
N GLN A 97 -3.97 -9.20 1.24
CA GLN A 97 -4.11 -10.07 0.07
C GLN A 97 -4.09 -11.57 0.45
N ASP A 98 -3.47 -11.90 1.58
CA ASP A 98 -3.43 -13.26 2.14
C ASP A 98 -4.59 -13.55 3.11
N ALA A 99 -5.56 -12.63 3.25
CA ALA A 99 -6.74 -12.90 4.05
C ALA A 99 -7.59 -13.96 3.36
N PRO A 100 -8.12 -14.96 4.10
CA PRO A 100 -9.03 -15.94 3.52
C PRO A 100 -10.22 -15.18 2.89
N VAL A 101 -10.41 -15.38 1.59
CA VAL A 101 -11.52 -14.80 0.83
C VAL A 101 -12.82 -15.32 1.45
N SER A 102 -13.46 -14.50 2.28
CA SER A 102 -14.79 -14.81 2.80
C SER A 102 -15.79 -14.62 1.66
N GLY A 103 -16.12 -15.72 0.97
CA GLY A 103 -17.20 -15.73 -0.02
C GLY A 103 -16.81 -16.15 -1.44
N ALA A 104 -15.83 -17.05 -1.62
CA ALA A 104 -15.74 -17.78 -2.88
C ALA A 104 -16.99 -18.68 -3.02
N ASN A 105 -17.99 -18.15 -3.71
CA ASN A 105 -19.10 -18.92 -4.23
C ASN A 105 -18.51 -20.06 -5.06
N ASN A 106 -18.87 -21.28 -4.68
CA ASN A 106 -18.49 -22.49 -5.38
C ASN A 106 -19.42 -22.63 -6.59
N GLU A 107 -19.19 -21.81 -7.61
CA GLU A 107 -19.74 -22.04 -8.96
C GLU A 107 -19.00 -23.26 -9.50
N ARG A 108 -19.67 -24.40 -9.41
CA ARG A 108 -19.28 -25.63 -10.11
C ARG A 108 -19.73 -25.45 -11.55
N ASP A 109 -18.77 -25.18 -12.42
CA ASP A 109 -18.94 -25.39 -13.84
C ASP A 109 -18.63 -26.86 -14.18
N ASP A 110 -19.51 -27.37 -15.04
CA ASP A 110 -19.32 -28.42 -16.03
C ASP A 110 -19.35 -29.90 -15.60
N GLU A 111 -20.39 -30.61 -16.06
CA GLU A 111 -20.20 -31.54 -17.18
C GLU A 111 -21.55 -31.84 -17.86
N ASP A 112 -21.63 -31.37 -19.11
CA ASP A 112 -22.56 -31.84 -20.14
C ASP A 112 -22.63 -33.38 -20.14
N SER A 113 -23.85 -33.93 -20.05
CA SER A 113 -24.12 -35.26 -20.58
C SER A 113 -25.03 -35.09 -21.79
N GLU A 114 -24.39 -35.33 -22.93
CA GLU A 114 -24.98 -35.35 -24.26
C GLU A 114 -26.16 -36.32 -24.33
N ASP A 115 -27.22 -35.85 -24.97
CA ASP A 115 -28.30 -36.63 -25.56
C ASP A 115 -27.73 -37.43 -26.75
N GLU A 116 -28.11 -38.70 -26.89
CA GLU A 116 -28.40 -39.45 -28.14
C GLU A 116 -28.16 -40.96 -27.98
N GLY A 117 -29.26 -41.74 -28.00
CA GLY A 117 -29.23 -43.21 -28.14
C GLY A 117 -30.45 -43.94 -27.60
#